data_AF-A0A8S0H8H5-F1
#
_entry.id   AF-A0A8S0H8H5-F1
#
_cell.length_a   1.000
_cell.length_b   1.000
_cell.length_c   1.000
_cell.angle_alpha   90.00
_cell.angle_beta   90.00
_cell.angle_gamma   90.00
#
_symmetry.space_group_name_H-M   'P 1'
#
loop_
_entity.id
_entity.type
_entity.pdbx_description
1 polymer ?
#
loop_
_entity_poly.entity_id
_entity_poly.type
_entity_poly.pdbx_seq_one_letter_code
_entity_poly.pdbx_strand_id
1 'polypeptide(L)'
;MFYLLLALFGCMTGISAVLFGFGGGFVVVPLLYWMLLGSQGADSAVGQAAMHVAVATSTCVMIVNALVATGRHQRAGNLVRRYLWPLGGYIGLGAIVGAAGAMWVSGEVIRYAFIAYLGLTIADCLLRRGFLNSR
;
A
#
# COMPACT_ATOMS: atom_id res chain seq x y z
N MET A 1 -11.00 -23.50 -0.92
CA MET A 1 -11.25 -22.35 -1.82
C MET A 1 -10.54 -21.07 -1.39
N PHE A 2 -10.66 -20.66 -0.12
CA PHE A 2 -10.14 -19.37 0.41
C PHE A 2 -8.62 -19.16 0.20
N TYR A 3 -7.79 -20.18 0.50
CA TYR A 3 -6.34 -20.10 0.32
C TYR A 3 -5.89 -19.96 -1.15
N LEU A 4 -6.66 -20.51 -2.09
CA LEU A 4 -6.39 -20.42 -3.54
C LEU A 4 -6.67 -18.99 -4.06
N LEU A 5 -7.75 -18.37 -3.57
CA LEU A 5 -8.04 -16.96 -3.82
C LEU A 5 -6.95 -16.04 -3.26
N LEU A 6 -6.51 -16.28 -2.01
CA LEU A 6 -5.40 -15.55 -1.40
C LEU A 6 -4.11 -15.67 -2.22
N ALA A 7 -3.79 -16.87 -2.73
CA ALA A 7 -2.61 -17.09 -3.58
C ALA A 7 -2.73 -16.35 -4.92
N LEU A 8 -3.90 -16.40 -5.57
CA LEU A 8 -4.15 -15.69 -6.83
C LEU A 8 -4.04 -14.17 -6.65
N PHE A 9 -4.63 -13.64 -5.58
CA PHE A 9 -4.52 -12.22 -5.24
C PHE A 9 -3.08 -11.85 -4.86
N GLY A 10 -2.35 -12.72 -4.16
CA GLY A 10 -0.91 -12.58 -3.94
C GLY A 10 -0.13 -12.40 -5.25
N CYS A 11 -0.43 -13.22 -6.27
CA CYS A 11 0.18 -13.09 -7.60
C CYS A 11 -0.20 -11.77 -8.30
N MET A 12 -1.49 -11.40 -8.33
CA MET A 12 -1.95 -10.15 -8.95
C MET A 12 -1.35 -8.90 -8.28
N THR A 13 -1.24 -8.95 -6.96
CA THR A 13 -0.66 -7.86 -6.16
C THR A 13 0.86 -7.77 -6.36
N GLY A 14 1.54 -8.90 -6.52
CA GLY A 14 2.94 -8.94 -6.95
C GLY A 14 3.16 -8.34 -8.34
N ILE A 15 2.32 -8.68 -9.32
CA ILE A 15 2.40 -8.11 -10.68
C ILE A 15 2.18 -6.59 -10.66
N SER A 16 1.15 -6.11 -9.96
CA SER A 16 0.90 -4.67 -9.83
C SER A 16 2.00 -3.95 -9.05
N ALA A 17 2.62 -4.59 -8.06
CA ALA A 17 3.78 -4.03 -7.37
C ALA A 17 4.98 -3.81 -8.32
N VAL A 18 5.20 -4.71 -9.27
CA VAL A 18 6.27 -4.58 -10.27
C VAL A 18 5.93 -3.53 -11.33
N LEU A 19 4.69 -3.48 -11.80
CA LEU A 19 4.24 -2.52 -12.83
C LEU A 19 4.24 -1.07 -12.34
N PHE A 20 3.79 -0.83 -11.11
CA PHE A 20 3.65 0.52 -10.57
C PHE A 20 4.78 0.95 -9.63
N GLY A 21 5.61 0.02 -9.15
CA GLY A 21 6.73 0.33 -8.25
C GLY A 21 6.35 0.72 -6.82
N PHE A 22 5.06 0.90 -6.52
CA PHE A 22 4.54 1.30 -5.20
C PHE A 22 4.33 0.14 -4.21
N GLY A 23 4.78 -1.09 -4.51
CA GLY A 23 4.69 -2.22 -3.57
C GLY A 23 3.32 -2.91 -3.50
N GLY A 24 2.40 -2.62 -4.41
CA GLY A 24 1.16 -3.40 -4.63
C GLY A 24 -0.04 -3.05 -3.72
N GLY A 25 0.18 -2.27 -2.65
CA GLY A 25 -0.87 -1.97 -1.67
C GLY A 25 -2.10 -1.25 -2.22
N PHE A 26 -1.93 -0.50 -3.31
CA PHE A 26 -3.00 0.15 -4.06
C PHE A 26 -4.08 -0.83 -4.53
N VAL A 27 -3.68 -2.07 -4.85
CA VAL A 27 -4.57 -3.15 -5.30
C VAL A 27 -4.95 -4.06 -4.13
N VAL A 28 -4.02 -4.33 -3.20
CA VAL A 28 -4.26 -5.23 -2.06
C VAL A 28 -5.35 -4.70 -1.13
N VAL A 29 -5.29 -3.42 -0.74
CA VAL A 29 -6.21 -2.82 0.26
C VAL A 29 -7.69 -2.90 -0.14
N PRO A 30 -8.13 -2.39 -1.32
CA PRO A 30 -9.55 -2.44 -1.69
C PRO A 30 -10.04 -3.89 -1.87
N LEU A 31 -9.15 -4.77 -2.32
CA LEU A 31 -9.46 -6.18 -2.55
C LEU A 31 -9.66 -6.92 -1.23
N LEU A 32 -8.76 -6.72 -0.24
CA LEU A 32 -8.93 -7.25 1.11
C LEU A 32 -10.19 -6.66 1.76
N TYR A 33 -10.42 -5.35 1.65
CA TYR A 33 -11.63 -4.71 2.18
C TYR A 33 -12.91 -5.36 1.62
N TRP A 34 -12.97 -5.58 0.31
CA TRP A 34 -14.13 -6.22 -0.34
C TRP A 34 -14.32 -7.68 0.11
N MET A 35 -13.22 -8.41 0.28
CA MET A 35 -13.24 -9.80 0.75
C MET A 35 -13.66 -9.91 2.22
N LEU A 36 -13.23 -8.98 3.08
CA LEU A 36 -13.67 -8.90 4.48
C LEU A 36 -15.16 -8.54 4.57
N LEU A 37 -15.65 -7.59 3.78
CA LEU A 37 -17.08 -7.26 3.72
C LEU A 37 -17.93 -8.44 3.21
N GLY A 38 -17.47 -9.12 2.16
CA GLY A 38 -18.18 -10.23 1.52
C GLY A 38 -18.22 -11.52 2.35
N SER A 39 -17.29 -11.69 3.30
CA SER A 39 -17.22 -12.89 4.15
C SER A 39 -17.94 -12.74 5.50
N GLN A 40 -18.04 -11.52 6.05
CA GLN A 40 -18.52 -11.28 7.42
C GLN A 40 -19.76 -10.35 7.51
N GLY A 41 -20.22 -9.79 6.40
CA GLY A 41 -21.39 -8.88 6.35
C GLY A 41 -21.11 -7.48 6.88
N ALA A 42 -21.71 -6.46 6.26
CA ALA A 42 -21.45 -5.04 6.53
C ALA A 42 -21.87 -4.56 7.93
N ASP A 43 -22.78 -5.28 8.60
CA ASP A 43 -23.36 -4.92 9.91
C ASP A 43 -22.60 -5.49 11.12
N SER A 44 -21.52 -6.24 10.91
CA SER A 44 -20.70 -6.77 12.01
C SER A 44 -19.67 -5.74 12.49
N ALA A 45 -19.28 -5.80 13.77
CA ALA A 45 -18.17 -4.99 14.32
C ALA A 45 -16.86 -5.16 13.54
N VAL A 46 -16.72 -6.28 12.82
CA VAL A 46 -15.61 -6.57 11.90
C VAL A 46 -15.69 -5.75 10.62
N GLY A 47 -16.90 -5.47 10.10
CA GLY A 47 -17.10 -4.56 8.95
C GLY A 47 -16.67 -3.13 9.24
N GLN A 48 -16.88 -2.65 10.47
CA GLN A 48 -16.42 -1.32 10.93
C GLN A 48 -14.88 -1.24 11.03
N ALA A 49 -14.23 -2.33 11.45
CA ALA A 49 -12.77 -2.44 11.55
C ALA A 49 -12.08 -2.95 10.26
N ALA A 50 -12.86 -3.36 9.24
CA ALA A 50 -12.34 -4.00 8.03
C ALA A 50 -11.33 -3.13 7.29
N MET A 51 -11.54 -1.80 7.29
CA MET A 51 -10.62 -0.87 6.66
C MET A 51 -9.26 -0.85 7.38
N HIS A 52 -9.25 -0.73 8.72
CA HIS A 52 -8.00 -0.77 9.50
C HIS A 52 -7.24 -2.09 9.30
N VAL A 53 -7.95 -3.22 9.30
CA VAL A 53 -7.34 -4.55 9.10
C VAL A 53 -6.77 -4.69 7.68
N ALA A 54 -7.52 -4.28 6.65
CA ALA A 54 -7.08 -4.34 5.26
C ALA A 54 -5.85 -3.44 5.02
N VAL A 55 -5.84 -2.23 5.58
CA VAL A 55 -4.69 -1.32 5.50
C VAL A 55 -3.49 -1.92 6.23
N ALA A 56 -3.64 -2.34 7.49
CA ALA A 56 -2.53 -2.86 8.29
C ALA A 56 -1.88 -4.10 7.65
N THR A 57 -2.69 -5.05 7.19
CA THR A 57 -2.20 -6.27 6.53
C THR A 57 -1.50 -5.97 5.21
N SER A 58 -2.06 -5.08 4.38
CA SER A 58 -1.41 -4.63 3.14
C SER A 58 -0.09 -3.90 3.41
N THR A 59 -0.03 -3.04 4.42
CA THR A 59 1.21 -2.32 4.78
C THR A 59 2.30 -3.31 5.21
N CYS A 60 1.95 -4.36 5.96
CA CYS A 60 2.90 -5.41 6.33
C CYS A 60 3.51 -6.07 5.09
N VAL A 61 2.67 -6.43 4.10
CA VAL A 61 3.14 -6.99 2.82
C VAL A 61 4.03 -6.01 2.06
N MET A 62 3.66 -4.72 2.03
CA MET A 62 4.46 -3.67 1.39
C MET A 62 5.84 -3.52 2.03
N ILE A 63 5.94 -3.59 3.36
CA ILE A 63 7.23 -3.52 4.08
C ILE A 63 8.12 -4.70 3.65
N VAL A 64 7.59 -5.92 3.62
CA VAL A 64 8.35 -7.10 3.18
C VAL A 64 8.82 -6.95 1.73
N ASN A 65 7.93 -6.53 0.83
CA ASN A 65 8.28 -6.29 -0.58
C ASN A 65 9.34 -5.20 -0.73
N ALA A 66 9.20 -4.09 0.00
CA ALA A 66 10.15 -2.98 -0.03
C ALA A 66 11.51 -3.39 0.51
N LEU A 67 11.58 -4.21 1.56
CA LEU A 67 12.83 -4.76 2.09
C LEU A 67 13.54 -5.65 1.06
N VAL A 68 12.81 -6.54 0.40
CA VAL A 68 13.35 -7.41 -0.65
C VAL A 68 13.85 -6.59 -1.85
N ALA A 69 13.05 -5.63 -2.32
CA ALA A 69 13.42 -4.74 -3.43
C ALA A 69 14.66 -3.89 -3.08
N THR A 70 14.69 -3.31 -1.88
CA THR A 70 15.83 -2.54 -1.38
C THR A 70 17.08 -3.41 -1.27
N GLY A 71 16.96 -4.65 -0.76
CA GLY A 71 18.07 -5.59 -0.69
C GLY A 71 18.66 -5.94 -2.06
N ARG A 72 17.82 -6.06 -3.09
CA ARG A 72 18.28 -6.23 -4.48
C ARG A 72 19.00 -4.98 -4.99
N HIS A 73 18.49 -3.79 -4.70
CA HIS A 73 19.12 -2.53 -5.08
C HIS A 73 20.44 -2.26 -4.33
N GLN A 74 20.57 -2.69 -3.07
CA GLN A 74 21.84 -2.70 -2.32
C GLN A 74 22.88 -3.55 -3.03
N ARG A 75 22.52 -4.77 -3.44
CA ARG A 75 23.44 -5.68 -4.15
C ARG A 75 23.88 -5.14 -5.51
N ALA A 76 23.04 -4.33 -6.16
CA ALA A 76 23.38 -3.66 -7.41
C ALA A 76 24.29 -2.42 -7.23
N GLY A 77 24.67 -2.06 -6.00
CA GLY A 77 25.57 -0.93 -5.71
C GLY A 77 24.96 0.46 -5.92
N ASN A 78 23.66 0.55 -6.20
CA ASN A 78 23.00 1.77 -6.67
C ASN A 78 22.45 2.67 -5.54
N LEU A 79 22.89 2.46 -4.28
CA LEU A 79 22.38 3.17 -3.11
C LEU A 79 23.31 4.28 -2.66
N VAL A 80 22.89 5.51 -2.90
CA VAL A 80 23.57 6.71 -2.37
C VAL A 80 23.20 6.89 -0.89
N ARG A 81 23.91 6.16 0.00
CA ARG A 81 23.68 6.17 1.45
C ARG A 81 23.62 7.56 2.08
N ARG A 82 24.31 8.55 1.50
CA ARG A 82 24.36 9.93 2.00
C ARG A 82 23.01 10.66 1.98
N TYR A 83 22.13 10.35 1.03
CA TYR A 83 20.77 10.90 0.98
C TYR A 83 19.74 9.98 1.64
N LEU A 84 20.02 8.68 1.68
CA LEU A 84 19.11 7.67 2.20
C LEU A 84 18.82 7.83 3.70
N TRP A 85 19.85 8.16 4.49
CA TRP A 85 19.74 8.28 5.94
C TRP A 85 18.89 9.48 6.40
N PRO A 86 19.14 10.72 5.94
CA PRO A 86 18.29 11.85 6.32
C PRO A 86 16.85 11.68 5.81
N LEU A 87 16.68 11.25 4.55
CA LEU A 87 15.34 11.05 3.98
C LEU A 87 14.57 9.93 4.69
N GLY A 88 15.23 8.81 4.98
CA GLY A 88 14.64 7.70 5.72
C GLY A 88 14.22 8.09 7.13
N GLY A 89 14.98 8.96 7.80
CA GLY A 89 14.63 9.50 9.11
C GLY A 89 13.33 10.32 9.08
N TYR A 90 13.20 11.26 8.15
CA TYR A 90 11.98 12.06 8.01
C TYR A 90 10.76 11.21 7.62
N ILE A 91 10.93 10.26 6.70
CA ILE A 91 9.87 9.32 6.31
C ILE A 91 9.46 8.45 7.50
N GLY A 92 10.43 7.91 8.25
CA GLY A 92 10.17 7.08 9.42
C GLY A 92 9.42 7.84 10.52
N LEU A 93 9.82 9.08 10.79
CA LEU A 93 9.14 9.93 11.76
C LEU A 93 7.72 10.24 11.33
N GLY A 94 7.51 10.61 10.06
CA GLY A 94 6.18 10.82 9.49
C GLY A 94 5.31 9.55 9.54
N ALA A 95 5.89 8.37 9.29
CA ALA A 95 5.19 7.10 9.37
C ALA A 95 4.75 6.76 10.79
N ILE A 96 5.59 7.00 11.80
CA ILE A 96 5.23 6.79 13.22
C ILE A 96 4.10 7.74 13.62
N VAL A 97 4.20 9.02 13.26
CA VAL A 97 3.15 10.02 13.57
C VAL A 97 1.84 9.66 12.86
N GLY A 98 1.90 9.27 11.59
CA GLY A 98 0.73 8.85 10.81
C GLY A 98 0.09 7.57 11.35
N ALA A 99 0.89 6.56 11.70
CA ALA A 99 0.40 5.31 12.29
C ALA A 99 -0.24 5.56 13.68
N ALA A 100 0.39 6.39 14.50
CA ALA A 100 -0.17 6.82 15.78
C ALA A 100 -1.51 7.54 15.56
N GLY A 101 -1.59 8.49 14.63
CA GLY A 101 -2.84 9.19 14.31
C GLY A 101 -3.94 8.24 13.79
N ALA A 102 -3.60 7.27 12.95
CA ALA A 102 -4.55 6.32 12.37
C ALA A 102 -5.27 5.45 13.43
N MET A 103 -4.65 5.21 14.59
CA MET A 103 -5.29 4.46 15.68
C MET A 103 -6.45 5.21 16.36
N TRP A 104 -6.49 6.54 16.23
CA TRP A 104 -7.48 7.40 16.90
C TRP A 104 -8.60 7.85 15.95
N VAL A 105 -8.48 7.51 14.66
CA VAL A 105 -9.36 7.93 13.59
C VAL A 105 -10.33 6.79 13.24
N SER A 106 -11.60 7.12 13.00
CA SER A 106 -12.61 6.13 12.63
C SER A 106 -12.32 5.49 11.27
N GLY A 107 -12.76 4.23 11.08
CA GLY A 107 -12.51 3.47 9.85
C GLY A 107 -13.08 4.15 8.60
N GLU A 108 -14.16 4.90 8.75
CA GLU A 108 -14.77 5.66 7.65
C GLU A 108 -13.89 6.83 7.19
N VAL A 109 -13.26 7.55 8.11
CA VAL A 109 -12.32 8.64 7.75
C VAL A 109 -11.08 8.06 7.07
N ILE A 110 -10.56 6.93 7.54
CA ILE A 110 -9.46 6.22 6.87
C ILE A 110 -9.87 5.78 5.47
N ARG A 111 -11.11 5.30 5.30
CA ARG A 111 -11.65 4.92 3.99
C ARG A 111 -11.63 6.11 3.03
N TYR A 112 -12.19 7.25 3.43
CA TYR A 112 -12.20 8.44 2.57
C TYR A 112 -10.80 9.00 2.30
N ALA A 113 -9.91 9.00 3.31
CA ALA A 113 -8.53 9.40 3.14
C ALA A 113 -7.80 8.50 2.13
N PHE A 114 -8.04 7.18 2.19
CA PHE A 114 -7.48 6.23 1.24
C PHE A 114 -8.05 6.44 -0.17
N ILE A 115 -9.35 6.66 -0.32
CA ILE A 115 -9.97 6.97 -1.62
C ILE A 115 -9.38 8.25 -2.20
N ALA A 116 -9.20 9.30 -1.40
CA ALA A 116 -8.58 10.55 -1.83
C ALA A 116 -7.12 10.34 -2.26
N TYR A 117 -6.34 9.58 -1.49
CA TYR A 117 -4.98 9.17 -1.85
C TYR A 117 -4.96 8.42 -3.17
N LEU A 118 -5.83 7.41 -3.34
CA LEU A 118 -5.94 6.65 -4.59
C LEU A 118 -6.25 7.58 -5.78
N GLY A 119 -7.24 8.47 -5.62
CA GLY A 119 -7.62 9.42 -6.65
C GLY A 119 -6.49 10.36 -7.05
N LEU A 120 -5.76 10.88 -6.06
CA LEU A 120 -4.58 11.73 -6.29
C LEU A 120 -3.46 10.99 -6.99
N THR A 121 -3.14 9.75 -6.60
CA THR A 121 -2.09 8.98 -7.27
C THR A 121 -2.48 8.60 -8.69
N ILE A 122 -3.75 8.22 -8.95
CA ILE A 122 -4.23 7.97 -10.31
C ILE A 122 -4.12 9.25 -11.15
N ALA A 123 -4.54 10.40 -10.58
CA ALA A 123 -4.41 11.68 -11.25
C ALA A 123 -2.95 12.04 -11.52
N ASP A 124 -2.03 11.85 -10.56
CA ASP A 124 -0.59 12.09 -10.76
C ASP A 124 -0.01 11.16 -11.85
N CYS A 125 -0.39 9.88 -11.86
CA CYS A 125 0.02 8.94 -12.89
C CYS A 125 -0.50 9.34 -14.29
N LEU A 126 -1.73 9.85 -14.39
CA LEU A 126 -2.32 10.31 -15.66
C LEU A 126 -1.77 11.66 -16.10
N LEU A 127 -1.44 12.56 -15.15
CA LEU A 127 -0.94 13.90 -15.41
C LEU A 127 0.58 13.94 -15.63
N ARG A 128 1.33 12.97 -15.11
CA ARG A 128 2.75 12.75 -15.45
C ARG A 128 2.87 12.31 -16.90
N ARG A 129 3.01 13.32 -17.78
CA ARG A 129 3.26 13.22 -19.23
C ARG A 129 4.52 12.43 -19.65
N GLY A 130 5.23 11.77 -18.73
CA GLY A 130 6.48 11.04 -18.99
C GLY A 130 6.34 9.75 -19.81
N PHE A 131 5.11 9.24 -20.03
CA PHE A 131 4.88 8.05 -20.85
C PHE A 131 4.54 8.34 -22.33
N LEU A 132 4.16 9.59 -22.67
CA LEU A 132 3.73 9.96 -24.02
C LEU A 132 4.74 10.81 -24.80
N ASN A 133 5.81 11.29 -24.15
CA ASN A 133 6.91 12.00 -24.81
C ASN A 133 8.21 11.22 -24.61
N SER A 134 8.35 10.12 -25.36
CA SER A 134 9.66 9.57 -25.68
C SER A 134 10.19 10.39 -26.86
N ARG A 135 11.03 11.39 -26.59
CA ARG A 135 11.96 11.96 -27.57
C ARG A 135 13.37 11.65 -27.12
#